data_AF-A0A0H4PDH6-F1
#
_entry.id   AF-A0A0H4PDH6-F1
#
_cell.length_a   1.000
_cell.length_b   1.000
_cell.length_c   1.000
_cell.angle_alpha   90.00
_cell.angle_beta   90.00
_cell.angle_gamma   90.00
#
_symmetry.space_group_name_H-M   'P 1'
#
loop_
_entity.id
_entity.type
_entity.pdbx_description
1 polymer ?
#
loop_
_entity_poly.entity_id
_entity_poly.type
_entity_poly.pdbx_seq_one_letter_code
_entity_poly.pdbx_strand_id
1 'polypeptide(L)'
;MFLLCSSIIFDITAQHRKVDKQNNNGFVEQLLKAPLGADLFDADQYRNDLEKATDALIFKDDLNLKKRLSLVSENTDTFIWAPTHVMVEVAEKVLIDSIWITAYEYYGLWDSHKINSYDFDPRDFKDTIPVNLYNSYYGSGWSAPLDKTKINSDFGMRRYRWHHGTDLKLNVGDPVRSVFDGIVRITSYDRYGYGHYVVVRHRNGLETLYGHLSKKEVKVGQEVSAGDIIGLGGSTGRSTGPHLHFEIRYQGLSINPIEIFDFDIGRIKAPTYNITAQSFDHEIKMREAVFHRIRSGDNLSVIARRYGVRVSQITRLNGISTSTILKIGRRLQIQ
;
A
#
# COMPACT_ATOMS: atom_id res chain seq x y z
N MET A 1 38.51 -30.96 -27.22
CA MET A 1 39.24 -32.18 -26.82
C MET A 1 39.13 -32.22 -25.29
N PHE A 2 38.18 -32.99 -24.73
CA PHE A 2 38.39 -34.31 -24.07
C PHE A 2 39.31 -34.21 -22.84
N LEU A 3 39.02 -34.76 -21.65
CA LEU A 3 38.17 -35.90 -21.22
C LEU A 3 37.23 -35.50 -20.02
N LEU A 4 35.99 -36.02 -19.87
CA LEU A 4 35.49 -37.26 -19.22
C LEU A 4 35.81 -37.43 -17.70
N CYS A 5 35.03 -38.11 -16.84
CA CYS A 5 33.58 -38.46 -16.77
C CYS A 5 33.28 -39.31 -15.48
N SER A 6 32.16 -39.07 -14.77
CA SER A 6 31.35 -40.06 -14.02
C SER A 6 30.09 -39.38 -13.43
N SER A 7 28.87 -39.91 -13.33
CA SER A 7 28.26 -41.25 -13.41
C SER A 7 28.00 -41.97 -12.07
N ILE A 8 26.83 -41.73 -11.48
CA ILE A 8 26.12 -42.67 -10.58
C ILE A 8 24.63 -42.67 -10.97
N ILE A 9 24.04 -43.86 -11.08
CA ILE A 9 22.60 -44.13 -11.30
C ILE A 9 22.13 -44.99 -10.13
N PHE A 10 20.89 -44.83 -9.66
CA PHE A 10 20.20 -45.87 -8.91
C PHE A 10 18.69 -45.88 -9.21
N ASP A 11 18.23 -46.99 -9.80
CA ASP A 11 16.83 -47.37 -9.95
C ASP A 11 16.32 -48.08 -8.70
N ILE A 12 15.08 -47.80 -8.27
CA ILE A 12 14.24 -48.72 -7.49
C ILE A 12 12.78 -48.58 -7.95
N THR A 13 12.12 -49.70 -8.25
CA THR A 13 10.68 -49.80 -8.52
C THR A 13 10.05 -50.99 -7.79
N ALA A 14 8.71 -51.06 -7.75
CA ALA A 14 7.85 -52.08 -7.12
C ALA A 14 7.76 -52.00 -5.55
N GLN A 15 6.66 -52.36 -4.87
CA GLN A 15 5.31 -52.81 -5.32
C GLN A 15 4.22 -52.60 -4.22
N HIS A 16 2.97 -52.32 -4.64
CA HIS A 16 1.65 -52.68 -4.04
C HIS A 16 1.49 -52.94 -2.51
N ARG A 17 0.46 -52.43 -1.78
CA ARG A 17 -1.00 -52.64 -2.00
C ARG A 17 -1.91 -51.81 -1.03
N LYS A 18 -3.09 -51.38 -1.53
CA LYS A 18 -4.42 -51.06 -0.89
C LYS A 18 -4.52 -50.77 0.64
N VAL A 19 -5.02 -49.60 1.10
CA VAL A 19 -6.44 -49.10 1.16
C VAL A 19 -7.26 -49.84 2.24
N ASP A 20 -7.85 -49.20 3.26
CA ASP A 20 -8.96 -48.19 3.30
C ASP A 20 -9.01 -47.52 4.74
N LYS A 21 -9.74 -46.45 5.13
CA LYS A 21 -10.66 -45.44 4.52
C LYS A 21 -10.93 -44.24 5.49
N GLN A 22 -11.58 -43.16 4.99
CA GLN A 22 -12.32 -42.06 5.67
C GLN A 22 -11.53 -40.96 6.42
N ASN A 23 -11.86 -39.66 6.32
CA ASN A 23 -12.86 -38.98 5.46
C ASN A 23 -12.48 -37.49 5.19
N ASN A 24 -13.22 -36.83 4.28
CA ASN A 24 -13.18 -35.39 3.94
C ASN A 24 -11.96 -34.87 3.15
N ASN A 25 -11.87 -35.16 1.84
CA ASN A 25 -11.00 -34.43 0.90
C ASN A 25 -11.61 -34.25 -0.52
N GLY A 26 -12.93 -34.15 -0.60
CA GLY A 26 -13.69 -34.28 -1.86
C GLY A 26 -13.59 -33.12 -2.87
N PHE A 27 -13.00 -31.97 -2.51
CA PHE A 27 -12.95 -30.79 -3.40
C PHE A 27 -11.61 -30.63 -4.14
N VAL A 28 -10.55 -31.31 -3.69
CA VAL A 28 -9.19 -31.15 -4.24
C VAL A 28 -8.89 -32.17 -5.35
N GLU A 29 -9.35 -33.42 -5.21
CA GLU A 29 -9.09 -34.46 -6.22
C GLU A 29 -9.77 -34.20 -7.58
N GLN A 30 -10.82 -33.37 -7.64
CA GLN A 30 -11.53 -33.09 -8.89
C GLN A 30 -10.74 -32.18 -9.84
N LEU A 31 -9.71 -31.47 -9.34
CA LEU A 31 -8.78 -30.66 -10.16
C LEU A 31 -7.63 -31.49 -10.77
N LEU A 32 -7.46 -32.76 -10.40
CA LEU A 32 -6.31 -33.59 -10.81
C LEU A 32 -6.69 -34.78 -11.72
N LYS A 33 -7.84 -34.71 -12.40
CA LYS A 33 -8.31 -35.74 -13.35
C LYS A 33 -8.86 -35.14 -14.65
N ALA A 34 -8.01 -34.42 -15.37
CA ALA A 34 -8.13 -34.23 -16.82
C ALA A 34 -7.04 -35.06 -17.53
N PRO A 35 -7.28 -35.62 -18.73
CA PRO A 35 -6.30 -36.43 -19.46
C PRO A 35 -5.19 -35.57 -20.07
N LEU A 36 -4.09 -36.21 -20.50
CA LEU A 36 -3.10 -35.55 -21.37
C LEU A 36 -3.74 -35.27 -22.73
N GLY A 37 -4.16 -34.02 -22.93
CA GLY A 37 -4.45 -33.40 -24.20
C GLY A 37 -4.03 -31.92 -24.12
N ALA A 38 -3.53 -31.38 -25.23
CA ALA A 38 -3.67 -29.95 -25.47
C ALA A 38 -5.16 -29.64 -25.73
N ASP A 39 -5.53 -28.37 -25.61
CA ASP A 39 -6.92 -27.86 -25.65
C ASP A 39 -7.73 -28.20 -24.36
N LEU A 40 -8.28 -27.25 -23.60
CA LEU A 40 -8.25 -25.78 -23.70
C LEU A 40 -7.93 -25.14 -22.34
N PHE A 41 -6.82 -24.41 -22.25
CA PHE A 41 -6.75 -23.24 -21.39
C PHE A 41 -7.06 -22.04 -22.28
N ASP A 42 -8.28 -21.49 -22.18
CA ASP A 42 -8.66 -20.30 -22.94
C ASP A 42 -8.01 -19.07 -22.30
N ALA A 43 -6.79 -18.79 -22.76
CA ALA A 43 -5.99 -17.66 -22.31
C ALA A 43 -6.66 -16.32 -22.62
N ASP A 44 -7.46 -16.23 -23.70
CA ASP A 44 -8.17 -15.01 -24.06
C ASP A 44 -9.43 -14.82 -23.22
N GLN A 45 -10.16 -15.89 -22.83
CA GLN A 45 -11.23 -15.77 -21.83
C GLN A 45 -10.66 -15.36 -20.46
N TYR A 46 -9.58 -16.00 -20.00
CA TYR A 46 -8.92 -15.65 -18.73
C TYR A 46 -8.42 -14.20 -18.72
N ARG A 47 -7.82 -13.75 -19.84
CA ARG A 47 -7.43 -12.35 -20.06
C ARG A 47 -8.63 -11.40 -20.05
N ASN A 48 -9.70 -11.71 -20.77
CA ASN A 48 -10.94 -10.91 -20.79
C ASN A 48 -11.58 -10.77 -19.40
N ASP A 49 -11.50 -11.79 -18.54
CA ASP A 49 -12.06 -11.73 -17.18
C ASP A 49 -11.13 -10.98 -16.20
N LEU A 50 -9.80 -10.99 -16.42
CA LEU A 50 -8.85 -10.07 -15.76
C LEU A 50 -9.06 -8.61 -16.18
N GLU A 51 -9.26 -8.33 -17.47
CA GLU A 51 -9.54 -6.99 -18.02
C GLU A 51 -10.83 -6.36 -17.45
N LYS A 52 -11.79 -7.19 -17.01
CA LYS A 52 -13.02 -6.73 -16.32
C LYS A 52 -12.82 -6.54 -14.81
N ALA A 53 -11.78 -7.11 -14.23
CA ALA A 53 -11.52 -7.14 -12.80
C ALA A 53 -10.44 -6.14 -12.34
N THR A 54 -9.50 -5.78 -13.23
CA THR A 54 -8.36 -4.92 -12.93
C THR A 54 -8.03 -3.97 -14.08
N ASP A 55 -7.86 -2.68 -13.80
CA ASP A 55 -7.27 -1.66 -14.70
C ASP A 55 -5.73 -1.85 -14.86
N ALA A 56 -5.26 -3.09 -14.89
CA ALA A 56 -3.86 -3.42 -15.10
C ALA A 56 -3.45 -3.13 -16.55
N LEU A 57 -2.20 -2.72 -16.76
CA LEU A 57 -1.65 -2.50 -18.11
C LEU A 57 -1.68 -3.81 -18.90
N ILE A 58 -2.43 -3.84 -20.01
CA ILE A 58 -2.61 -5.04 -20.82
C ILE A 58 -1.40 -5.21 -21.76
N PHE A 59 -0.62 -6.26 -21.52
CA PHE A 59 0.57 -6.58 -22.32
C PHE A 59 0.24 -7.51 -23.49
N LYS A 60 1.04 -7.43 -24.56
CA LYS A 60 1.10 -8.40 -25.65
C LYS A 60 2.50 -8.99 -25.71
N ASP A 61 2.58 -10.32 -25.78
CA ASP A 61 3.81 -11.09 -25.89
C ASP A 61 4.25 -11.20 -27.37
N ASP A 62 5.56 -11.13 -27.66
CA ASP A 62 6.14 -11.33 -29.00
C ASP A 62 7.67 -11.63 -28.91
N LEU A 63 8.01 -12.91 -28.76
CA LEU A 63 9.15 -13.37 -27.97
C LEU A 63 10.56 -13.14 -28.58
N ASN A 64 11.26 -12.10 -28.12
CA ASN A 64 12.56 -11.68 -28.68
C ASN A 64 13.78 -12.04 -27.81
N LEU A 65 14.20 -13.31 -27.91
CA LEU A 65 15.33 -13.95 -27.22
C LEU A 65 16.73 -13.33 -27.44
N LYS A 66 16.87 -12.19 -28.13
CA LYS A 66 18.15 -11.51 -28.40
C LYS A 66 18.39 -10.27 -27.52
N LYS A 67 17.41 -9.81 -26.75
CA LYS A 67 17.54 -8.66 -25.84
C LYS A 67 18.32 -9.08 -24.58
N ARG A 68 19.25 -8.24 -24.11
CA ARG A 68 19.83 -8.42 -22.76
C ARG A 68 18.76 -8.11 -21.72
N LEU A 69 18.56 -9.05 -20.78
CA LEU A 69 17.69 -8.87 -19.61
C LEU A 69 18.14 -7.66 -18.79
N SER A 70 17.19 -6.87 -18.28
CA SER A 70 17.47 -5.92 -17.21
C SER A 70 17.63 -6.67 -15.89
N LEU A 71 18.79 -6.55 -15.27
CA LEU A 71 19.01 -7.06 -13.91
C LEU A 71 18.44 -6.08 -12.89
N VAL A 72 17.11 -5.96 -12.78
CA VAL A 72 16.48 -5.06 -11.80
C VAL A 72 16.75 -5.59 -10.39
N SER A 73 17.82 -5.05 -9.80
CA SER A 73 18.26 -5.35 -8.44
C SER A 73 17.49 -4.49 -7.44
N GLU A 74 16.81 -5.15 -6.52
CA GLU A 74 16.26 -4.56 -5.28
C GLU A 74 17.12 -4.89 -4.06
N ASN A 75 18.39 -5.27 -4.27
CA ASN A 75 19.40 -5.00 -3.24
C ASN A 75 19.60 -3.48 -3.18
N THR A 76 19.27 -2.87 -2.04
CA THR A 76 19.36 -1.44 -1.76
C THR A 76 20.77 -0.87 -1.88
N ASP A 77 21.80 -1.72 -1.90
CA ASP A 77 23.20 -1.38 -2.16
C ASP A 77 23.51 -1.15 -3.65
N THR A 78 22.70 -1.65 -4.58
CA THR A 78 23.01 -1.61 -6.04
C THR A 78 21.76 -1.40 -6.90
N PHE A 79 21.56 -0.17 -7.37
CA PHE A 79 20.50 0.19 -8.31
C PHE A 79 20.89 -0.17 -9.76
N ILE A 80 19.97 -0.80 -10.49
CA ILE A 80 20.06 -1.03 -11.94
C ILE A 80 18.70 -0.64 -12.55
N TRP A 81 18.72 0.13 -13.64
CA TRP A 81 17.53 0.81 -14.19
C TRP A 81 17.17 0.32 -15.59
N ALA A 82 15.86 0.14 -15.82
CA ALA A 82 15.25 0.00 -17.14
C ALA A 82 14.37 1.23 -17.45
N PRO A 83 14.50 1.86 -18.64
CA PRO A 83 13.57 2.90 -19.07
C PRO A 83 12.20 2.30 -19.40
N THR A 84 11.16 2.73 -18.68
CA THR A 84 9.79 2.18 -18.70
C THR A 84 8.95 2.54 -19.94
N HIS A 85 9.52 3.26 -20.91
CA HIS A 85 8.87 3.62 -22.18
C HIS A 85 8.92 2.50 -23.23
N VAL A 86 9.02 1.25 -22.80
CA VAL A 86 9.11 0.05 -23.65
C VAL A 86 8.23 -1.04 -23.04
N MET A 87 7.44 -1.73 -23.87
CA MET A 87 6.74 -2.95 -23.46
C MET A 87 7.79 -3.96 -22.97
N VAL A 88 7.76 -4.30 -21.69
CA VAL A 88 8.63 -5.33 -21.11
C VAL A 88 7.90 -6.66 -21.21
N GLU A 89 8.48 -7.57 -21.99
CA GLU A 89 7.98 -8.93 -22.14
C GLU A 89 8.24 -9.77 -20.88
N VAL A 90 7.33 -10.69 -20.56
CA VAL A 90 7.23 -11.31 -19.23
C VAL A 90 8.29 -12.40 -19.00
N ALA A 91 9.52 -11.97 -18.71
CA ALA A 91 10.57 -12.79 -18.13
C ALA A 91 11.38 -12.08 -17.02
N GLU A 92 11.18 -10.77 -16.80
CA GLU A 92 11.88 -10.02 -15.76
C GLU A 92 11.26 -10.27 -14.38
N LYS A 93 12.06 -10.86 -13.49
CA LYS A 93 11.79 -10.94 -12.05
C LYS A 93 12.48 -9.76 -11.35
N VAL A 94 11.78 -9.18 -10.39
CA VAL A 94 12.27 -8.19 -9.42
C VAL A 94 12.65 -8.91 -8.11
N LEU A 95 13.42 -8.29 -7.22
CA LEU A 95 14.13 -8.94 -6.09
C LEU A 95 13.60 -8.46 -4.71
N ILE A 96 12.28 -8.27 -4.61
CA ILE A 96 11.60 -7.69 -3.46
C ILE A 96 11.90 -8.48 -2.18
N ASP A 97 12.40 -7.80 -1.14
CA ASP A 97 12.67 -8.36 0.20
C ASP A 97 13.44 -9.70 0.16
N SER A 98 14.44 -9.81 -0.73
CA SER A 98 15.28 -10.99 -1.01
C SER A 98 14.59 -12.16 -1.75
N ILE A 99 13.38 -11.96 -2.28
CA ILE A 99 12.62 -12.95 -3.04
C ILE A 99 12.50 -12.51 -4.52
N TRP A 100 12.74 -13.45 -5.44
CA TRP A 100 12.58 -13.19 -6.89
C TRP A 100 11.11 -13.28 -7.31
N ILE A 101 10.40 -12.16 -7.20
CA ILE A 101 8.98 -11.98 -7.54
C ILE A 101 8.86 -11.56 -9.02
N THR A 102 7.92 -12.10 -9.78
CA THR A 102 7.70 -11.69 -11.18
C THR A 102 7.15 -10.27 -11.26
N ALA A 103 7.41 -9.55 -12.36
CA ALA A 103 6.72 -8.27 -12.61
C ALA A 103 5.19 -8.40 -12.57
N TYR A 104 4.64 -9.55 -12.98
CA TYR A 104 3.21 -9.87 -12.86
C TYR A 104 2.74 -9.93 -11.39
N GLU A 105 3.46 -10.60 -10.49
CA GLU A 105 3.12 -10.65 -9.06
C GLU A 105 3.28 -9.27 -8.39
N TYR A 106 4.28 -8.47 -8.79
CA TYR A 106 4.47 -7.10 -8.28
C TYR A 106 3.35 -6.15 -8.70
N TYR A 107 2.96 -6.17 -9.98
CA TYR A 107 1.85 -5.36 -10.49
C TYR A 107 0.47 -5.98 -10.23
N GLY A 108 0.38 -7.24 -9.79
CA GLY A 108 -0.87 -7.91 -9.41
C GLY A 108 -1.53 -7.30 -8.17
N LEU A 109 -0.77 -6.57 -7.34
CA LEU A 109 -1.28 -5.76 -6.22
C LEU A 109 -1.43 -4.27 -6.60
N TRP A 110 -1.21 -3.89 -7.87
CA TRP A 110 -1.27 -2.50 -8.34
C TRP A 110 -2.71 -2.05 -8.58
N ASP A 111 -3.32 -1.54 -7.51
CA ASP A 111 -4.65 -0.94 -7.52
C ASP A 111 -4.55 0.58 -7.75
N SER A 112 -5.24 1.09 -8.77
CA SER A 112 -5.28 2.53 -9.11
C SER A 112 -6.40 3.31 -8.39
N HIS A 113 -7.22 2.64 -7.59
CA HIS A 113 -8.46 3.17 -7.00
C HIS A 113 -8.47 3.13 -5.46
N LYS A 114 -7.94 2.08 -4.84
CA LYS A 114 -7.94 1.85 -3.40
C LYS A 114 -6.58 2.21 -2.79
N ILE A 115 -6.58 3.01 -1.73
CA ILE A 115 -5.33 3.47 -1.09
C ILE A 115 -4.56 2.31 -0.41
N ASN A 116 -5.26 1.35 0.19
CA ASN A 116 -4.64 0.14 0.75
C ASN A 116 -5.20 -1.14 0.10
N SER A 117 -4.40 -1.79 -0.74
CA SER A 117 -4.75 -3.05 -1.43
C SER A 117 -3.90 -4.25 -1.02
N TYR A 118 -2.98 -4.07 -0.09
CA TYR A 118 -1.99 -5.07 0.32
C TYR A 118 -2.49 -6.06 1.40
N ASP A 119 -3.68 -5.82 1.94
CA ASP A 119 -4.36 -6.56 3.04
C ASP A 119 -3.52 -6.84 4.31
N PHE A 120 -2.44 -6.06 4.48
CA PHE A 120 -1.44 -6.19 5.53
C PHE A 120 -2.03 -5.96 6.93
N ASP A 121 -1.88 -6.94 7.84
CA ASP A 121 -2.11 -6.75 9.29
C ASP A 121 -0.78 -6.44 10.02
N PRO A 122 -0.63 -5.25 10.62
CA PRO A 122 0.59 -4.87 11.31
C PRO A 122 0.87 -5.67 12.60
N ARG A 123 -0.06 -6.52 13.06
CA ARG A 123 0.15 -7.43 14.19
C ARG A 123 1.10 -8.58 13.86
N ASP A 124 1.17 -8.97 12.59
CA ASP A 124 2.05 -10.05 12.14
C ASP A 124 3.46 -9.55 11.80
N PHE A 125 3.59 -8.24 11.52
CA PHE A 125 4.86 -7.57 11.28
C PHE A 125 5.71 -7.46 12.56
N LYS A 126 6.80 -8.23 12.61
CA LYS A 126 7.72 -8.31 13.77
C LYS A 126 9.15 -7.89 13.44
N ASP A 127 9.46 -7.79 12.15
CA ASP A 127 10.79 -7.51 11.64
C ASP A 127 11.12 -6.00 11.65
N THR A 128 12.33 -5.68 11.20
CA THR A 128 12.77 -4.30 10.99
C THR A 128 13.33 -4.18 9.57
N ILE A 129 12.68 -3.36 8.74
CA ILE A 129 13.05 -3.19 7.33
C ILE A 129 13.78 -1.84 7.19
N PRO A 130 15.10 -1.82 6.90
CA PRO A 130 15.84 -0.61 6.61
C PRO A 130 15.54 -0.15 5.17
N VAL A 131 14.93 1.03 5.03
CA VAL A 131 14.59 1.63 3.74
C VAL A 131 15.57 2.76 3.41
N ASN A 132 16.26 2.65 2.27
CA ASN A 132 17.04 3.75 1.70
C ASN A 132 16.10 4.82 1.14
N LEU A 133 16.01 5.96 1.83
CA LEU A 133 15.09 7.05 1.49
C LEU A 133 15.54 7.77 0.22
N TYR A 134 16.84 8.09 0.14
CA TYR A 134 17.48 8.68 -1.04
C TYR A 134 18.95 8.24 -1.12
N ASN A 135 19.53 8.23 -2.31
CA ASN A 135 20.96 8.03 -2.50
C ASN A 135 21.48 8.84 -3.69
N SER A 136 22.10 9.98 -3.38
CA SER A 136 22.65 10.91 -4.38
C SER A 136 23.80 10.35 -5.20
N TYR A 137 24.44 9.24 -4.78
CA TYR A 137 25.46 8.55 -5.58
C TYR A 137 24.83 7.70 -6.69
N TYR A 138 23.66 7.09 -6.44
CA TYR A 138 22.87 6.36 -7.44
C TYR A 138 21.80 7.22 -8.14
N GLY A 139 21.86 8.54 -7.96
CA GLY A 139 20.96 9.50 -8.60
C GLY A 139 19.53 9.51 -8.05
N SER A 140 19.22 8.76 -6.98
CA SER A 140 17.89 8.81 -6.36
C SER A 140 17.77 10.01 -5.43
N GLY A 141 16.89 10.94 -5.82
CA GLY A 141 16.73 12.23 -5.16
C GLY A 141 15.72 12.22 -4.01
N TRP A 142 15.72 13.30 -3.23
CA TRP A 142 14.55 13.69 -2.44
C TRP A 142 14.28 15.19 -2.58
N SER A 143 13.03 15.59 -2.35
CA SER A 143 12.62 16.99 -2.31
C SER A 143 11.59 17.23 -1.21
N ALA A 144 11.48 18.46 -0.72
CA ALA A 144 10.40 18.83 0.17
C ALA A 144 9.08 18.89 -0.62
N PRO A 145 7.93 18.47 -0.06
CA PRO A 145 6.65 18.49 -0.78
C PRO A 145 6.15 19.91 -1.10
N LEU A 146 6.72 20.92 -0.43
CA LEU A 146 6.44 22.35 -0.53
C LEU A 146 7.73 23.14 -0.30
N ASP A 147 7.84 24.33 -0.89
CA ASP A 147 8.98 25.23 -0.66
C ASP A 147 9.06 25.75 0.80
N LYS A 148 7.96 25.66 1.57
CA LYS A 148 7.88 25.96 3.01
C LYS A 148 6.97 24.94 3.70
N THR A 149 7.54 24.09 4.54
CA THR A 149 6.85 22.90 5.10
C THR A 149 6.25 23.10 6.48
N LYS A 150 5.96 24.33 6.94
CA LYS A 150 5.48 24.55 8.32
C LYS A 150 4.26 23.68 8.65
N ILE A 151 4.34 22.90 9.73
CA ILE A 151 3.23 22.09 10.24
C ILE A 151 2.08 23.02 10.71
N ASN A 152 0.87 22.71 10.25
CA ASN A 152 -0.39 23.27 10.75
C ASN A 152 -1.01 22.35 11.82
N SER A 153 -0.94 21.03 11.64
CA SER A 153 -1.36 20.04 12.64
C SER A 153 -0.81 18.65 12.32
N ASP A 154 -0.51 17.88 13.37
CA ASP A 154 0.29 16.67 13.31
C ASP A 154 -0.48 15.39 12.93
N PHE A 155 0.29 14.32 12.73
CA PHE A 155 -0.15 12.93 12.78
C PHE A 155 -0.64 12.56 14.19
N GLY A 156 -1.69 11.75 14.31
CA GLY A 156 -2.21 11.32 15.62
C GLY A 156 -3.72 11.44 15.83
N MET A 157 -4.17 11.17 17.06
CA MET A 157 -5.60 11.18 17.42
C MET A 157 -6.17 12.60 17.55
N ARG A 158 -6.99 13.03 16.58
CA ARG A 158 -7.60 14.36 16.54
C ARG A 158 -9.03 14.34 17.04
N ARG A 159 -9.20 14.60 18.34
CA ARG A 159 -10.44 14.45 19.13
C ARG A 159 -10.98 13.02 19.08
N TYR A 160 -11.62 12.66 17.97
CA TYR A 160 -12.51 11.51 17.80
C TYR A 160 -12.16 10.66 16.56
N ARG A 161 -11.08 11.00 15.84
CA ARG A 161 -10.61 10.31 14.63
C ARG A 161 -9.10 10.42 14.55
N TRP A 162 -8.41 9.35 14.17
CA TRP A 162 -7.00 9.41 13.83
C TRP A 162 -6.71 10.31 12.62
N HIS A 163 -5.44 10.66 12.49
CA HIS A 163 -4.87 11.43 11.41
C HIS A 163 -3.64 10.71 10.87
N HIS A 164 -3.77 10.20 9.65
CA HIS A 164 -2.82 9.29 9.00
C HIS A 164 -1.69 10.02 8.23
N GLY A 165 -1.60 11.34 8.38
CA GLY A 165 -0.55 12.18 7.79
C GLY A 165 -0.24 13.40 8.65
N THR A 166 0.50 14.36 8.10
CA THR A 166 0.78 15.67 8.70
C THR A 166 0.23 16.76 7.78
N ASP A 167 -0.44 17.77 8.34
CA ASP A 167 -0.96 18.89 7.56
C ASP A 167 0.10 19.98 7.48
N LEU A 168 0.53 20.31 6.27
CA LEU A 168 1.55 21.34 6.00
C LEU A 168 0.89 22.60 5.44
N LYS A 169 1.34 23.77 5.90
CA LYS A 169 0.79 25.05 5.49
C LYS A 169 1.16 25.41 4.05
N LEU A 170 0.14 25.74 3.26
CA LEU A 170 0.29 26.33 1.92
C LEU A 170 -0.83 27.34 1.65
N ASN A 171 -0.74 28.02 0.51
CA ASN A 171 -1.79 28.82 -0.09
C ASN A 171 -2.39 28.08 -1.30
N VAL A 172 -3.60 28.48 -1.72
CA VAL A 172 -4.22 27.90 -2.91
C VAL A 172 -3.41 28.29 -4.15
N GLY A 173 -2.93 27.30 -4.91
CA GLY A 173 -2.06 27.49 -6.07
C GLY A 173 -0.57 27.26 -5.84
N ASP A 174 -0.10 27.12 -4.59
CA ASP A 174 1.31 26.79 -4.32
C ASP A 174 1.69 25.42 -4.93
N PRO A 175 2.88 25.25 -5.54
CA PRO A 175 3.25 23.99 -6.18
C PRO A 175 3.48 22.87 -5.15
N VAL A 176 2.83 21.72 -5.36
CA VAL A 176 3.03 20.49 -4.57
C VAL A 176 3.91 19.52 -5.35
N ARG A 177 4.97 19.02 -4.70
CA ARG A 177 6.05 18.26 -5.35
C ARG A 177 6.08 16.78 -4.93
N SER A 178 6.50 15.90 -5.86
CA SER A 178 6.88 14.54 -5.50
C SER A 178 8.11 14.57 -4.58
N VAL A 179 8.09 13.77 -3.51
CA VAL A 179 9.10 13.81 -2.44
C VAL A 179 10.28 12.89 -2.75
N PHE A 180 10.04 11.77 -3.43
CA PHE A 180 11.06 10.88 -4.00
C PHE A 180 10.69 10.52 -5.44
N ASP A 181 11.61 9.87 -6.15
CA ASP A 181 11.35 9.31 -7.48
C ASP A 181 10.32 8.16 -7.41
N GLY A 182 9.45 8.05 -8.41
CA GLY A 182 8.37 7.05 -8.38
C GLY A 182 7.45 7.07 -9.59
N ILE A 183 6.36 6.31 -9.47
CA ILE A 183 5.27 6.21 -10.45
C ILE A 183 3.96 6.60 -9.75
N VAL A 184 3.16 7.42 -10.40
CA VAL A 184 1.86 7.86 -9.89
C VAL A 184 0.86 6.70 -9.93
N ARG A 185 0.40 6.23 -8.75
CA ARG A 185 -0.54 5.10 -8.62
C ARG A 185 -2.01 5.53 -8.63
N ILE A 186 -2.36 6.62 -7.95
CA ILE A 186 -3.74 7.12 -7.86
C ILE A 186 -3.79 8.62 -8.19
N THR A 187 -4.78 9.06 -8.99
CA THR A 187 -5.09 10.48 -9.21
C THR A 187 -6.60 10.73 -9.13
N SER A 188 -7.19 10.65 -7.94
CA SER A 188 -8.66 10.56 -7.75
C SER A 188 -9.29 11.83 -7.15
N TYR A 189 -10.53 11.75 -6.67
CA TYR A 189 -11.24 12.79 -5.91
C TYR A 189 -12.15 12.18 -4.85
N ASP A 190 -11.98 12.59 -3.60
CA ASP A 190 -12.82 12.20 -2.45
C ASP A 190 -13.48 13.43 -1.82
N ARG A 191 -14.80 13.55 -1.98
CA ARG A 191 -15.59 14.67 -1.44
C ARG A 191 -15.62 14.73 0.10
N TYR A 192 -15.45 13.60 0.79
CA TYR A 192 -15.71 13.47 2.23
C TYR A 192 -14.44 13.20 3.07
N GLY A 193 -13.32 12.94 2.43
CA GLY A 193 -11.97 12.94 2.97
C GLY A 193 -11.04 13.82 2.13
N TYR A 194 -10.17 13.20 1.31
CA TYR A 194 -8.94 13.80 0.79
C TYR A 194 -9.08 14.92 -0.26
N GLY A 195 -10.27 15.23 -0.77
CA GLY A 195 -10.43 16.20 -1.87
C GLY A 195 -9.82 15.68 -3.17
N HIS A 196 -9.23 16.54 -4.00
CA HIS A 196 -8.33 16.06 -5.04
C HIS A 196 -7.05 15.55 -4.39
N TYR A 197 -6.64 14.35 -4.75
CA TYR A 197 -5.42 13.75 -4.24
C TYR A 197 -4.64 12.96 -5.28
N VAL A 198 -3.35 12.84 -5.02
CA VAL A 198 -2.39 12.01 -5.77
C VAL A 198 -1.74 11.04 -4.81
N VAL A 199 -1.50 9.79 -5.24
CA VAL A 199 -0.63 8.83 -4.56
C VAL A 199 0.51 8.46 -5.49
N VAL A 200 1.76 8.56 -5.00
CA VAL A 200 2.97 8.15 -5.72
C VAL A 200 3.56 6.92 -5.03
N ARG A 201 3.83 5.87 -5.80
CA ARG A 201 4.57 4.67 -5.37
C ARG A 201 6.05 4.89 -5.68
N HIS A 202 6.90 4.81 -4.68
CA HIS A 202 8.32 5.15 -4.80
C HIS A 202 9.22 3.93 -5.01
N ARG A 203 10.40 4.17 -5.60
CA ARG A 203 11.42 3.14 -5.87
C ARG A 203 12.02 2.51 -4.61
N ASN A 204 11.77 3.08 -3.44
CA ASN A 204 12.21 2.60 -2.12
C ASN A 204 11.10 1.83 -1.36
N GLY A 205 10.02 1.40 -2.04
CA GLY A 205 8.95 0.61 -1.44
C GLY A 205 7.96 1.40 -0.57
N LEU A 206 8.18 2.70 -0.36
CA LEU A 206 7.21 3.61 0.26
C LEU A 206 6.16 4.09 -0.75
N GLU A 207 5.09 4.67 -0.22
CA GLU A 207 4.17 5.53 -0.97
C GLU A 207 4.04 6.88 -0.28
N THR A 208 3.67 7.91 -1.03
CA THR A 208 3.24 9.20 -0.47
C THR A 208 1.86 9.58 -0.98
N LEU A 209 1.02 10.16 -0.11
CA LEU A 209 -0.30 10.70 -0.47
C LEU A 209 -0.29 12.22 -0.30
N TYR A 210 -0.85 12.92 -1.27
CA TYR A 210 -0.95 14.37 -1.33
C TYR A 210 -2.41 14.79 -1.47
N GLY A 211 -3.03 15.22 -0.37
CA GLY A 211 -4.45 15.55 -0.29
C GLY A 211 -4.76 17.05 -0.24
N HIS A 212 -6.05 17.36 -0.39
CA HIS A 212 -6.70 18.67 -0.40
C HIS A 212 -6.31 19.60 -1.56
N LEU A 213 -5.65 19.07 -2.60
CA LEU A 213 -5.17 19.80 -3.77
C LEU A 213 -6.29 20.61 -4.45
N SER A 214 -5.95 21.75 -5.08
CA SER A 214 -6.88 22.48 -5.95
C SER A 214 -6.92 21.89 -7.37
N LYS A 215 -5.77 21.41 -7.85
CA LYS A 215 -5.59 20.77 -9.16
C LYS A 215 -4.56 19.64 -9.06
N LYS A 216 -4.73 18.61 -9.91
CA LYS A 216 -3.75 17.54 -10.15
C LYS A 216 -3.09 17.82 -11.49
N GLU A 217 -1.77 17.76 -11.56
CA GLU A 217 -1.01 18.01 -12.80
C GLU A 217 -0.50 16.72 -13.48
N VAL A 218 -0.65 15.58 -12.80
CA VAL A 218 -0.18 14.26 -13.27
C VAL A 218 -1.33 13.25 -13.45
N LYS A 219 -1.04 12.14 -14.14
CA LYS A 219 -1.96 11.02 -14.41
C LYS A 219 -1.44 9.72 -13.79
N VAL A 220 -2.33 8.75 -13.57
CA VAL A 220 -1.93 7.37 -13.21
C VAL A 220 -0.96 6.80 -14.26
N GLY A 221 0.06 6.07 -13.82
CA GLY A 221 1.10 5.47 -14.65
C GLY A 221 2.24 6.41 -15.05
N GLN A 222 2.15 7.71 -14.72
CA GLN A 222 3.20 8.68 -15.02
C GLN A 222 4.41 8.50 -14.08
N GLU A 223 5.62 8.43 -14.63
CA GLU A 223 6.86 8.58 -13.85
C GLU A 223 7.04 10.02 -13.36
N VAL A 224 7.54 10.17 -12.14
CA VAL A 224 7.87 11.46 -11.52
C VAL A 224 9.20 11.37 -10.77
N SER A 225 10.00 12.44 -10.87
CA SER A 225 11.26 12.61 -10.14
C SER A 225 11.02 13.40 -8.85
N ALA A 226 11.93 13.28 -7.89
CA ALA A 226 11.93 14.10 -6.69
C ALA A 226 11.99 15.61 -7.03
N GLY A 227 10.96 16.37 -6.65
CA GLY A 227 10.82 17.80 -6.93
C GLY A 227 9.83 18.15 -8.06
N ASP A 228 9.41 17.17 -8.87
CA ASP A 228 8.42 17.38 -9.94
C ASP A 228 7.06 17.81 -9.39
N ILE A 229 6.41 18.76 -10.06
CA ILE A 229 5.11 19.29 -9.64
C ILE A 229 4.01 18.28 -10.01
N ILE A 230 3.38 17.70 -8.98
CA ILE A 230 2.31 16.70 -9.11
C ILE A 230 0.91 17.31 -8.96
N GLY A 231 0.81 18.50 -8.38
CA GLY A 231 -0.45 19.20 -8.14
C GLY A 231 -0.24 20.60 -7.60
N LEU A 232 -1.36 21.29 -7.37
CA LEU A 232 -1.38 22.62 -6.79
C LEU A 232 -2.11 22.62 -5.45
N GLY A 233 -1.62 23.40 -4.49
CA GLY A 233 -2.16 23.55 -3.15
C GLY A 233 -3.61 24.00 -3.15
N GLY A 234 -4.38 23.60 -2.15
CA GLY A 234 -5.83 23.83 -2.13
C GLY A 234 -6.48 23.66 -0.77
N SER A 235 -7.81 23.50 -0.81
CA SER A 235 -8.66 23.26 0.36
C SER A 235 -9.86 22.39 -0.01
N THR A 236 -9.69 21.42 -0.91
CA THR A 236 -10.81 20.62 -1.46
C THR A 236 -11.16 19.41 -0.59
N GLY A 237 -12.37 18.86 -0.77
CA GLY A 237 -12.86 17.77 0.08
C GLY A 237 -13.11 18.23 1.52
N ARG A 238 -12.67 17.45 2.50
CA ARG A 238 -12.94 17.68 3.93
C ARG A 238 -11.86 18.52 4.62
N SER A 239 -11.54 19.67 4.04
CA SER A 239 -10.64 20.67 4.63
C SER A 239 -11.39 21.79 5.37
N THR A 240 -10.74 22.46 6.32
CA THR A 240 -11.22 23.69 6.98
C THR A 240 -10.48 24.96 6.53
N GLY A 241 -9.57 24.86 5.56
CA GLY A 241 -8.78 25.98 5.02
C GLY A 241 -7.50 25.50 4.33
N PRO A 242 -6.77 26.35 3.58
CA PRO A 242 -5.65 25.90 2.76
C PRO A 242 -4.53 25.18 3.50
N HIS A 243 -4.28 23.92 3.13
CA HIS A 243 -3.17 23.09 3.58
C HIS A 243 -2.96 21.90 2.63
N LEU A 244 -1.75 21.34 2.61
CA LEU A 244 -1.49 20.01 2.06
C LEU A 244 -1.70 19.01 3.18
N HIS A 245 -2.52 17.99 2.93
CA HIS A 245 -2.52 16.79 3.77
C HIS A 245 -1.48 15.81 3.19
N PHE A 246 -0.38 15.58 3.91
CA PHE A 246 0.72 14.73 3.45
C PHE A 246 0.84 13.45 4.27
N GLU A 247 0.78 12.29 3.63
CA GLU A 247 1.03 10.99 4.27
C GLU A 247 2.25 10.30 3.66
N ILE A 248 2.93 9.47 4.47
CA ILE A 248 3.85 8.44 4.00
C ILE A 248 3.22 7.09 4.36
N ARG A 249 3.29 6.10 3.47
CA ARG A 249 2.69 4.78 3.68
C ARG A 249 3.67 3.66 3.30
N TYR A 250 3.57 2.52 3.97
CA TYR A 250 4.21 1.25 3.57
C TYR A 250 3.15 0.16 3.55
N GLN A 251 3.10 -0.64 2.48
CA GLN A 251 2.04 -1.63 2.23
C GLN A 251 0.63 -1.10 2.57
N GLY A 252 0.34 0.13 2.15
CA GLY A 252 -0.95 0.80 2.34
C GLY A 252 -1.25 1.30 3.77
N LEU A 253 -0.43 1.02 4.78
CA LEU A 253 -0.57 1.57 6.14
C LEU A 253 0.24 2.85 6.30
N SER A 254 -0.31 3.85 7.00
CA SER A 254 0.37 5.12 7.20
C SER A 254 1.49 5.02 8.23
N ILE A 255 2.59 5.71 7.98
CA ILE A 255 3.70 5.95 8.92
C ILE A 255 3.70 7.45 9.23
N ASN A 256 4.07 7.82 10.46
CA ASN A 256 4.17 9.21 10.90
C ASN A 256 5.21 9.99 10.07
N PRO A 257 4.82 10.98 9.24
CA PRO A 257 5.76 11.65 8.33
C PRO A 257 6.88 12.43 9.04
N ILE A 258 6.66 12.80 10.32
CA ILE A 258 7.62 13.54 11.15
C ILE A 258 8.80 12.65 11.57
N GLU A 259 8.72 11.33 11.46
CA GLU A 259 9.86 10.44 11.73
C GLU A 259 10.92 10.49 10.61
N ILE A 260 10.48 10.71 9.37
CA ILE A 260 11.34 10.80 8.19
C ILE A 260 11.74 12.26 7.91
N PHE A 261 10.84 13.22 8.10
CA PHE A 261 11.07 14.64 7.78
C PHE A 261 11.13 15.55 9.01
N ASP A 262 12.09 16.46 9.00
CA ASP A 262 12.07 17.69 9.79
C ASP A 262 11.42 18.79 8.96
N PHE A 263 10.13 19.02 9.22
CA PHE A 263 9.31 19.98 8.50
C PHE A 263 9.53 21.44 8.94
N ASP A 264 10.21 21.70 10.06
CA ASP A 264 10.51 23.07 10.50
C ASP A 264 11.73 23.64 9.76
N ILE A 265 12.73 22.80 9.45
CA ILE A 265 13.88 23.17 8.60
C ILE A 265 13.72 22.75 7.13
N GLY A 266 12.67 21.99 6.79
CA GLY A 266 12.38 21.52 5.43
C GLY A 266 13.37 20.48 4.91
N ARG A 267 13.79 19.53 5.75
CA ARG A 267 14.79 18.50 5.40
C ARG A 267 14.38 17.09 5.79
N ILE A 268 14.91 16.11 5.09
CA ILE A 268 14.88 14.71 5.53
C ILE A 268 15.88 14.50 6.68
N LYS A 269 15.54 13.64 7.65
CA LYS A 269 16.33 13.46 8.89
C LYS A 269 17.55 12.55 8.73
N ALA A 270 17.47 11.59 7.81
CA ALA A 270 18.50 10.61 7.54
C ALA A 270 18.40 10.12 6.08
N PRO A 271 19.45 9.50 5.52
CA PRO A 271 19.37 8.81 4.22
C PRO A 271 18.62 7.48 4.30
N THR A 272 18.40 6.94 5.50
CA THR A 272 17.71 5.67 5.74
C THR A 272 16.66 5.81 6.85
N TYR A 273 15.60 5.00 6.80
CA TYR A 273 14.61 4.88 7.89
C TYR A 273 14.28 3.41 8.12
N ASN A 274 14.23 3.01 9.39
CA ASN A 274 13.91 1.64 9.79
C ASN A 274 12.41 1.54 10.06
N ILE A 275 11.67 0.88 9.17
CA ILE A 275 10.27 0.50 9.42
C ILE A 275 10.27 -0.60 10.47
N THR A 276 9.47 -0.45 11.54
CA THR A 276 9.34 -1.42 12.63
C THR A 276 7.87 -1.68 12.96
N ALA A 277 7.57 -2.67 13.80
CA ALA A 277 6.22 -2.85 14.36
C ALA A 277 5.66 -1.56 15.01
N GLN A 278 6.53 -0.76 15.65
CA GLN A 278 6.14 0.51 16.29
C GLN A 278 5.73 1.59 15.28
N SER A 279 6.18 1.51 14.02
CA SER A 279 5.72 2.40 12.94
C SER A 279 4.22 2.24 12.65
N PHE A 280 3.59 1.14 13.09
CA PHE A 280 2.17 0.81 12.88
C PHE A 280 1.37 0.68 14.19
N ASP A 281 1.94 1.06 15.34
CA ASP A 281 1.34 0.93 16.68
C ASP A 281 -0.07 1.56 16.78
N HIS A 282 -0.31 2.60 15.98
CA HIS A 282 -1.57 3.31 15.87
C HIS A 282 -2.63 2.57 15.03
N GLU A 283 -2.24 1.88 13.95
CA GLU A 283 -3.15 1.03 13.17
C GLU A 283 -3.64 -0.13 14.04
N ILE A 284 -2.76 -0.73 14.86
CA ILE A 284 -3.15 -1.75 15.84
C ILE A 284 -4.18 -1.18 16.84
N LYS A 285 -3.89 -0.03 17.46
CA LYS A 285 -4.79 0.65 18.41
C LYS A 285 -6.11 1.11 17.79
N MET A 286 -6.17 1.37 16.49
CA MET A 286 -7.42 1.66 15.77
C MET A 286 -8.21 0.41 15.39
N ARG A 287 -7.53 -0.73 15.15
CA ARG A 287 -8.14 -2.04 14.89
C ARG A 287 -8.58 -2.76 16.18
N GLU A 288 -8.26 -2.23 17.37
CA GLU A 288 -8.72 -2.73 18.66
C GLU A 288 -10.10 -2.18 19.02
N ALA A 289 -11.11 -3.07 19.04
CA ALA A 289 -12.48 -2.69 19.36
C ALA A 289 -12.64 -2.31 20.85
N VAL A 290 -12.83 -1.02 21.14
CA VAL A 290 -12.96 -0.50 22.51
C VAL A 290 -14.39 -0.69 22.98
N PHE A 291 -14.60 -1.43 24.08
CA PHE A 291 -15.93 -1.67 24.64
C PHE A 291 -16.19 -0.92 25.94
N HIS A 292 -17.39 -0.34 26.06
CA HIS A 292 -17.92 0.20 27.31
C HIS A 292 -19.08 -0.64 27.83
N ARG A 293 -19.08 -1.00 29.11
CA ARG A 293 -20.22 -1.64 29.78
C ARG A 293 -21.09 -0.57 30.46
N ILE A 294 -22.30 -0.37 29.93
CA ILE A 294 -23.27 0.65 30.39
C ILE A 294 -23.53 0.50 31.90
N ARG A 295 -23.39 1.59 32.66
CA ARG A 295 -23.71 1.65 34.09
C ARG A 295 -24.99 2.47 34.32
N SER A 296 -25.49 2.50 35.56
CA SER A 296 -26.58 3.41 35.90
C SER A 296 -26.16 4.87 35.70
N GLY A 297 -27.04 5.70 35.12
CA GLY A 297 -26.76 7.10 34.80
C GLY A 297 -25.96 7.35 33.50
N ASP A 298 -25.43 6.32 32.83
CA ASP A 298 -24.79 6.50 31.53
C ASP A 298 -25.81 6.78 30.42
N ASN A 299 -25.51 7.76 29.56
CA ASN A 299 -26.23 8.02 28.31
C ASN A 299 -25.22 8.17 27.16
N LEU A 300 -25.69 8.03 25.90
CA LEU A 300 -24.80 8.04 24.73
C LEU A 300 -23.89 9.28 24.66
N SER A 301 -24.37 10.46 25.05
CA SER A 301 -23.58 11.71 25.04
C SER A 301 -22.51 11.74 26.13
N VAL A 302 -22.79 11.17 27.31
CA VAL A 302 -21.82 11.02 28.41
C VAL A 302 -20.75 9.98 28.05
N ILE A 303 -21.15 8.83 27.47
CA ILE A 303 -20.22 7.79 27.01
C ILE A 303 -19.34 8.34 25.88
N ALA A 304 -19.93 9.00 24.88
CA ALA A 304 -19.21 9.63 23.77
C ALA A 304 -18.17 10.65 24.25
N ARG A 305 -18.54 11.49 25.23
CA ARG A 305 -17.61 12.44 25.87
C ARG A 305 -16.50 11.76 26.66
N ARG A 306 -16.82 10.70 27.43
CA ARG A 306 -15.87 9.94 28.27
C ARG A 306 -14.75 9.28 27.45
N TYR A 307 -15.09 8.72 26.29
CA TYR A 307 -14.16 7.98 25.44
C TYR A 307 -13.58 8.78 24.27
N GLY A 308 -13.94 10.07 24.13
CA GLY A 308 -13.52 10.87 22.99
C GLY A 308 -14.00 10.28 21.66
N VAL A 309 -15.32 10.13 21.48
CA VAL A 309 -15.93 9.75 20.18
C VAL A 309 -17.17 10.59 19.86
N ARG A 310 -17.69 10.46 18.64
CA ARG A 310 -19.03 10.99 18.31
C ARG A 310 -20.12 10.04 18.80
N VAL A 311 -21.26 10.58 19.26
CA VAL A 311 -22.48 9.78 19.48
C VAL A 311 -22.85 8.98 18.22
N SER A 312 -22.73 9.61 17.05
CA SER A 312 -22.97 8.99 15.73
C SER A 312 -22.09 7.78 15.41
N GLN A 313 -20.93 7.65 16.08
CA GLN A 313 -20.02 6.51 15.93
C GLN A 313 -20.49 5.34 16.80
N ILE A 314 -20.80 5.58 18.07
CA ILE A 314 -21.37 4.56 18.97
C ILE A 314 -22.68 4.01 18.40
N THR A 315 -23.56 4.88 17.87
CA THR A 315 -24.82 4.43 17.24
C THR A 315 -24.57 3.52 16.04
N ARG A 316 -23.62 3.90 15.16
CA ARG A 316 -23.24 3.12 13.97
C ARG A 316 -22.63 1.77 14.32
N LEU A 317 -21.66 1.73 15.23
CA LEU A 317 -20.94 0.50 15.63
C LEU A 317 -21.84 -0.53 16.33
N ASN A 318 -22.94 -0.10 16.95
CA ASN A 318 -23.84 -1.00 17.70
C ASN A 318 -25.19 -1.28 17.01
N GLY A 319 -25.44 -0.71 15.83
CA GLY A 319 -26.74 -0.81 15.14
C GLY A 319 -27.89 -0.22 15.95
N ILE A 320 -27.66 0.90 16.67
CA ILE A 320 -28.66 1.55 17.53
C ILE A 320 -28.93 2.99 17.10
N SER A 321 -30.10 3.54 17.46
CA SER A 321 -30.42 4.95 17.29
C SER A 321 -29.94 5.82 18.46
N THR A 322 -29.92 7.14 18.28
CA THR A 322 -29.76 8.11 19.39
C THR A 322 -30.88 8.04 20.44
N SER A 323 -32.06 7.54 20.05
CA SER A 323 -33.22 7.32 20.91
C SER A 323 -33.27 5.93 21.57
N THR A 324 -32.28 5.07 21.33
CA THR A 324 -32.30 3.70 21.86
C THR A 324 -32.04 3.68 23.36
N ILE A 325 -32.97 3.07 24.11
CA ILE A 325 -32.86 2.90 25.56
C ILE A 325 -31.66 2.01 25.90
N LEU A 326 -30.71 2.56 26.66
CA LEU A 326 -29.50 1.84 27.07
C LEU A 326 -29.81 0.91 28.25
N LYS A 327 -29.70 -0.40 28.04
CA LYS A 327 -29.84 -1.40 29.10
C LYS A 327 -28.55 -1.50 29.92
N ILE A 328 -28.64 -1.30 31.24
CA ILE A 328 -27.51 -1.45 32.18
C ILE A 328 -26.88 -2.84 32.01
N GLY A 329 -25.55 -2.89 32.05
CA GLY A 329 -24.77 -4.13 31.91
C GLY A 329 -24.51 -4.57 30.47
N ARG A 330 -25.22 -4.05 29.45
CA ARG A 330 -24.90 -4.28 28.03
C ARG A 330 -23.54 -3.64 27.69
N ARG A 331 -22.75 -4.34 26.86
CA ARG A 331 -21.56 -3.78 26.19
C ARG A 331 -21.99 -2.97 24.96
N LEU A 332 -21.41 -1.80 24.78
CA LEU A 332 -21.39 -1.04 23.53
C LEU A 332 -19.97 -1.03 23.00
N GLN A 333 -19.78 -1.24 21.69
CA GLN A 333 -18.53 -0.89 21.02
C GLN A 333 -18.46 0.64 20.84
N ILE A 334 -17.29 1.23 21.02
CA ILE A 334 -17.09 2.68 21.09
C ILE A 334 -16.15 3.15 19.98
N GLN A 335 -15.10 2.37 19.74
CA GLN A 335 -14.18 2.43 18.60
C GLN A 335 -14.19 1.01 18.00
#